data_AF-A0A7V7ZEI0-F1
#
_entry.id   AF-A0A7V7ZEI0-F1
#
_cell.length_a   1.000
_cell.length_b   1.000
_cell.length_c   1.000
_cell.angle_alpha   90.00
_cell.angle_beta   90.00
_cell.angle_gamma   90.00
#
_symmetry.space_group_name_H-M   'P 1'
#
loop_
_entity.id
_entity.type
_entity.pdbx_description
1 polymer ?
#
loop_
_entity_poly.entity_id
_entity_poly.type
_entity_poly.pdbx_seq_one_letter_code
_entity_poly.pdbx_strand_id
1 'polypeptide(L)'
;MKSIFMASLCMICMADAAAQDTQAVDGFFRVCMGALGDQDSGEAIARKLGFVPASAEQKQALLREGAAGAAYTGEKMAIVLERDGLCTVYAHTNDQAALQEQLKKALPPPSTLFKVSEETMNRDPDVTGTVYHLTLPTRPFADWIFSAYKRPGKYNIAISMQLR
;
A
#
# COMPACT_ATOMS: atom_id res chain seq x y z
N MET A 1 -14.23 -17.20 51.66
CA MET A 1 -13.70 -17.93 50.48
C MET A 1 -14.15 -17.13 49.26
N LYS A 2 -13.27 -16.35 48.59
CA LYS A 2 -12.48 -16.73 47.39
C LYS A 2 -13.38 -17.43 46.35
N SER A 3 -13.63 -16.94 45.12
CA SER A 3 -12.81 -16.12 44.23
C SER A 3 -13.67 -15.37 43.21
N ILE A 4 -13.23 -14.16 42.84
CA ILE A 4 -13.61 -13.46 41.60
C ILE A 4 -12.48 -13.78 40.61
N PHE A 5 -12.80 -14.37 39.46
CA PHE A 5 -11.85 -14.47 38.34
C PHE A 5 -12.47 -13.87 37.08
N MET A 6 -12.12 -12.60 36.90
CA MET A 6 -11.72 -11.93 35.66
C MET A 6 -11.70 -12.82 34.41
N ALA A 7 -12.64 -12.60 33.51
CA ALA A 7 -12.58 -13.02 32.12
C ALA A 7 -12.99 -11.85 31.23
N SER A 8 -12.06 -10.93 30.97
CA SER A 8 -12.26 -9.88 29.97
C SER A 8 -10.92 -9.27 29.58
N LEU A 9 -10.22 -9.89 28.61
CA LEU A 9 -9.02 -9.33 27.96
C LEU A 9 -8.71 -10.15 26.70
N CYS A 10 -9.54 -10.06 25.65
CA CYS A 10 -9.16 -10.53 24.31
C CYS A 10 -10.01 -9.93 23.17
N MET A 11 -10.41 -8.65 23.25
CA MET A 11 -11.14 -7.97 22.16
C MET A 11 -10.46 -6.69 21.65
N ILE A 12 -9.38 -6.23 22.27
CA ILE A 12 -8.79 -4.91 21.96
C ILE A 12 -7.79 -4.99 20.79
N CYS A 13 -7.15 -6.14 20.54
CA CYS A 13 -6.08 -6.22 19.54
C CYS A 13 -6.56 -6.29 18.08
N MET A 14 -7.81 -6.68 17.81
CA MET A 14 -8.31 -6.83 16.43
C MET A 14 -8.76 -5.50 15.81
N ALA A 15 -9.17 -4.53 16.62
CA ALA A 15 -9.62 -3.23 16.11
C ALA A 15 -8.47 -2.40 15.51
N ASP A 16 -7.28 -2.47 16.10
CA ASP A 16 -6.11 -1.70 15.67
C ASP A 16 -5.55 -2.21 14.32
N ALA A 17 -5.52 -3.54 14.12
CA ALA A 17 -5.06 -4.14 12.87
C ALA A 17 -5.98 -3.79 11.70
N ALA A 18 -7.30 -3.98 11.86
CA ALA A 18 -8.27 -3.68 10.81
C ALA A 18 -8.31 -2.19 10.43
N ALA A 19 -8.15 -1.29 11.42
CA ALA A 19 -8.07 0.15 11.18
C ALA A 19 -6.80 0.53 10.40
N GLN A 20 -5.66 -0.07 10.75
CA GLN A 20 -4.39 0.15 10.07
C GLN A 20 -4.41 -0.38 8.62
N ASP A 21 -5.06 -1.52 8.40
CA ASP A 21 -5.21 -2.09 7.06
C ASP A 21 -6.02 -1.16 6.15
N THR A 22 -7.14 -0.67 6.68
CA THR A 22 -8.02 0.27 5.96
C THR A 22 -7.26 1.53 5.60
N GLN A 23 -6.43 2.04 6.52
CA GLN A 23 -5.67 3.26 6.31
C GLN A 23 -4.65 3.15 5.17
N ALA A 24 -4.01 1.99 5.00
CA ALA A 24 -3.04 1.76 3.93
C ALA A 24 -3.72 1.70 2.55
N VAL A 25 -4.85 0.98 2.45
CA VAL A 25 -5.65 0.93 1.22
C VAL A 25 -6.22 2.31 0.88
N ASP A 26 -6.75 3.03 1.86
CA ASP A 26 -7.23 4.40 1.68
C ASP A 26 -6.11 5.35 1.24
N GLY A 27 -4.92 5.24 1.85
CA GLY A 27 -3.74 6.01 1.45
C GLY A 27 -3.37 5.76 -0.01
N PHE A 28 -3.41 4.49 -0.43
CA PHE A 28 -3.18 4.08 -1.81
C PHE A 28 -4.20 4.72 -2.77
N PHE A 29 -5.49 4.65 -2.47
CA PHE A 29 -6.51 5.24 -3.33
C PHE A 29 -6.44 6.75 -3.38
N ARG A 30 -6.25 7.40 -2.22
CA ARG A 30 -6.24 8.86 -2.15
C ARG A 30 -5.04 9.44 -2.86
N VAL A 31 -3.86 8.82 -2.72
CA VAL A 31 -2.62 9.38 -3.24
C VAL A 31 -2.27 8.78 -4.59
N CYS A 32 -2.09 7.47 -4.69
CA CYS A 32 -1.64 6.85 -5.94
C CYS A 32 -2.73 6.91 -7.01
N MET A 33 -3.92 6.38 -6.71
CA MET A 33 -5.04 6.43 -7.66
C MET A 33 -5.56 7.87 -7.87
N GLY A 34 -5.50 8.72 -6.84
CA GLY A 34 -5.91 10.12 -6.95
C GLY A 34 -4.99 10.96 -7.83
N ALA A 35 -3.69 10.64 -7.86
CA ALA A 35 -2.71 11.35 -8.65
C ALA A 35 -2.52 10.77 -10.08
N LEU A 36 -2.85 9.50 -10.30
CA LEU A 36 -2.68 8.82 -11.60
C LEU A 36 -1.29 9.08 -12.21
N GLY A 37 -0.23 8.84 -11.43
CA GLY A 37 1.15 8.99 -11.87
C GLY A 37 1.66 10.44 -11.97
N ASP A 38 0.82 11.45 -11.76
CA ASP A 38 1.26 12.85 -11.67
C ASP A 38 1.94 13.13 -10.33
N GLN A 39 3.25 13.37 -10.36
CA GLN A 39 4.03 13.54 -9.14
C GLN A 39 3.54 14.75 -8.33
N ASP A 40 3.37 15.91 -8.96
CA ASP A 40 3.02 17.16 -8.27
C ASP A 40 1.66 17.06 -7.55
N SER A 41 0.66 16.46 -8.19
CA SER A 41 -0.63 16.16 -7.58
C SER A 41 -0.49 15.19 -6.42
N GLY A 42 0.29 14.13 -6.57
CA GLY A 42 0.57 13.17 -5.51
C GLY A 42 1.23 13.84 -4.29
N GLU A 43 2.20 14.72 -4.52
CA GLU A 43 2.88 15.49 -3.47
C GLU A 43 1.90 16.40 -2.70
N ALA A 44 1.04 17.11 -3.43
CA ALA A 44 0.04 17.97 -2.83
C ALA A 44 -0.95 17.18 -1.96
N ILE A 45 -1.41 16.02 -2.43
CA ILE A 45 -2.31 15.15 -1.68
C ILE A 45 -1.61 14.58 -0.44
N ALA A 46 -0.38 14.07 -0.59
CA ALA A 46 0.40 13.51 0.54
C ALA A 46 0.59 14.56 1.66
N ARG A 47 0.92 15.80 1.30
CA ARG A 47 1.06 16.90 2.27
C ARG A 47 -0.27 17.26 2.94
N LYS A 48 -1.37 17.30 2.17
CA LYS A 48 -2.73 17.55 2.72
C LYS A 48 -3.16 16.46 3.71
N LEU A 49 -2.65 15.24 3.55
CA LEU A 49 -2.84 14.11 4.44
C LEU A 49 -1.94 14.14 5.69
N GLY A 50 -1.08 15.15 5.83
CA GLY A 50 -0.19 15.29 6.99
C GLY A 50 1.12 14.51 6.87
N PHE A 51 1.44 13.94 5.70
CA PHE A 51 2.76 13.37 5.49
C PHE A 51 3.80 14.47 5.31
N VAL A 52 5.00 14.23 5.85
CA VAL A 52 6.12 15.15 5.74
C VAL A 52 7.15 14.61 4.76
N PRO A 53 7.90 15.48 4.04
CA PRO A 53 9.00 15.03 3.19
C PRO A 53 9.99 14.16 3.98
N ALA A 54 10.33 13.00 3.44
CA ALA A 54 11.28 12.09 4.04
C ALA A 54 12.70 12.70 4.09
N SER A 55 13.47 12.36 5.13
CA SER A 55 14.91 12.69 5.20
C SER A 55 15.68 12.03 4.05
N ALA A 56 16.92 12.47 3.79
CA ALA A 56 17.76 11.86 2.75
C ALA A 56 17.97 10.35 2.99
N GLU A 57 18.21 9.96 4.24
CA GLU A 57 18.36 8.55 4.64
C GLU A 57 17.08 7.75 4.41
N GLN A 58 15.93 8.30 4.80
CA GLN A 58 14.64 7.64 4.58
C GLN A 58 14.31 7.52 3.09
N LYS A 59 14.63 8.54 2.29
CA LYS A 59 14.49 8.49 0.82
C LYS A 59 15.34 7.38 0.24
N GLN A 60 16.60 7.25 0.67
CA GLN A 60 17.50 6.20 0.21
C GLN A 60 16.99 4.79 0.57
N ALA A 61 16.31 4.64 1.70
CA ALA A 61 15.74 3.36 2.11
C ALA A 61 14.41 3.02 1.41
N LEU A 62 13.65 4.02 0.95
CA LEU A 62 12.32 3.87 0.38
C LEU A 62 12.30 3.84 -1.15
N LEU A 63 13.15 4.66 -1.79
CA LEU A 63 13.25 4.68 -3.25
C LEU A 63 14.02 3.45 -3.73
N ARG A 64 13.63 2.93 -4.90
CA ARG A 64 14.45 1.93 -5.60
C ARG A 64 15.81 2.53 -5.94
N GLU A 65 16.83 1.69 -5.99
CA GLU A 65 18.18 2.13 -6.32
C GLU A 65 18.20 2.80 -7.71
N GLY A 66 18.74 4.02 -7.76
CA GLY A 66 18.78 4.84 -8.98
C GLY A 66 17.45 5.50 -9.38
N ALA A 67 16.36 5.30 -8.64
CA ALA A 67 15.08 5.94 -8.94
C ALA A 67 15.09 7.43 -8.56
N ALA A 68 14.46 8.24 -9.42
CA ALA A 68 14.19 9.64 -9.15
C ALA A 68 12.74 9.82 -8.69
N GLY A 69 12.54 10.59 -7.62
CA GLY A 69 11.20 10.81 -7.09
C GLY A 69 11.19 11.56 -5.76
N ALA A 70 10.01 11.60 -5.16
CA ALA A 70 9.81 12.12 -3.82
C ALA A 70 9.32 11.00 -2.90
N ALA A 71 9.77 11.06 -1.64
CA ALA A 71 9.25 10.19 -0.59
C ALA A 71 8.74 11.05 0.57
N TYR A 72 7.67 10.58 1.18
CA TYR A 72 6.93 11.22 2.24
C TYR A 72 6.67 10.22 3.35
N THR A 73 6.87 10.61 4.60
CA THR A 73 6.69 9.73 5.76
C THR A 73 5.61 10.26 6.68
N GLY A 74 4.79 9.37 7.19
CA GLY A 74 3.91 9.60 8.34
C GLY A 74 4.29 8.66 9.49
N GLU A 75 3.45 8.64 10.53
CA GLU A 75 3.68 7.82 11.72
C GLU A 75 3.74 6.32 11.39
N LYS A 76 2.71 5.81 10.68
CA LYS A 76 2.55 4.38 10.37
C LYS A 76 2.74 4.01 8.90
N MET A 77 2.93 5.00 8.02
CA MET A 77 3.00 4.82 6.56
C MET A 77 4.11 5.66 5.93
N ALA A 78 4.48 5.31 4.70
CA ALA A 78 5.23 6.18 3.81
C ALA A 78 4.63 6.13 2.40
N ILE A 79 4.87 7.17 1.61
CA ILE A 79 4.47 7.28 0.22
C ILE A 79 5.71 7.58 -0.58
N VAL A 80 5.89 6.88 -1.69
CA VAL A 80 6.90 7.16 -2.71
C VAL A 80 6.17 7.52 -4.01
N LEU A 81 6.65 8.56 -4.66
CA LEU A 81 6.18 9.08 -5.94
C LEU A 81 7.38 9.15 -6.87
N GLU A 82 7.54 8.16 -7.75
CA GLU A 82 8.62 8.12 -8.74
C GLU A 82 8.22 8.85 -10.03
N ARG A 83 9.20 9.45 -10.71
CA ARG A 83 8.99 10.24 -11.94
C ARG A 83 8.48 9.43 -13.13
N ASP A 84 8.61 8.11 -13.10
CA ASP A 84 8.12 7.20 -14.15
C ASP A 84 6.64 6.82 -13.96
N GLY A 85 5.95 7.45 -13.01
CA GLY A 85 4.53 7.21 -12.74
C GLY A 85 4.28 6.04 -11.78
N LEU A 86 5.33 5.47 -11.18
CA LEU A 86 5.18 4.53 -10.07
C LEU A 86 4.88 5.29 -8.77
N CYS A 87 3.75 4.95 -8.15
CA CYS A 87 3.42 5.41 -6.81
C CYS A 87 3.32 4.22 -5.87
N THR A 88 3.92 4.31 -4.68
CA THR A 88 3.93 3.23 -3.70
C THR A 88 3.55 3.75 -2.32
N VAL A 89 2.60 3.07 -1.67
CA VAL A 89 2.31 3.22 -0.25
C VAL A 89 2.97 2.08 0.52
N TYR A 90 3.85 2.45 1.45
CA TYR A 90 4.45 1.53 2.41
C TYR A 90 3.68 1.58 3.72
N ALA A 91 3.42 0.41 4.29
CA ALA A 91 2.75 0.28 5.57
C ALA A 91 3.33 -0.88 6.38
N HIS A 92 3.05 -0.87 7.67
CA HIS A 92 3.21 -2.03 8.54
C HIS A 92 1.83 -2.64 8.80
N THR A 93 1.72 -3.95 8.88
CA THR A 93 0.52 -4.63 9.40
C THR A 93 0.90 -5.96 10.04
N ASN A 94 0.13 -6.38 11.04
CA ASN A 94 0.24 -7.73 11.62
C ASN A 94 -0.53 -8.78 10.80
N ASP A 95 -1.41 -8.35 9.88
CA ASP A 95 -2.25 -9.23 9.06
C ASP A 95 -2.16 -8.83 7.58
N GLN A 96 -1.10 -9.32 6.93
CA GLN A 96 -0.84 -9.05 5.52
C GLN A 96 -1.96 -9.61 4.61
N ALA A 97 -2.58 -10.73 5.00
CA ALA A 97 -3.64 -11.36 4.23
C ALA A 97 -4.93 -10.53 4.28
N ALA A 98 -5.30 -10.00 5.46
CA ALA A 98 -6.45 -9.12 5.60
C ALA A 98 -6.30 -7.85 4.76
N LEU A 99 -5.12 -7.22 4.79
CA LEU A 99 -4.83 -6.05 3.94
C LEU A 99 -4.92 -6.38 2.44
N GLN A 100 -4.37 -7.51 2.00
CA GLN A 100 -4.46 -7.94 0.60
C GLN A 100 -5.92 -8.14 0.18
N GLU A 101 -6.73 -8.78 1.02
CA GLU A 101 -8.16 -8.97 0.78
C GLU A 101 -8.93 -7.65 0.73
N GLN A 102 -8.57 -6.66 1.54
CA GLN A 102 -9.16 -5.32 1.47
C GLN A 102 -8.84 -4.63 0.14
N LEU A 103 -7.58 -4.70 -0.31
CA LEU A 103 -7.20 -4.17 -1.63
C LEU A 103 -7.96 -4.88 -2.75
N LYS A 104 -8.11 -6.21 -2.67
CA LYS A 104 -8.84 -7.03 -3.65
C LYS A 104 -10.32 -6.64 -3.73
N LYS A 105 -10.96 -6.37 -2.59
CA LYS A 105 -12.36 -5.88 -2.54
C LYS A 105 -12.54 -4.52 -3.20
N ALA A 106 -11.48 -3.72 -3.28
CA ALA A 106 -11.50 -2.40 -3.89
C ALA A 106 -11.17 -2.41 -5.40
N LEU A 107 -10.88 -3.57 -5.98
CA LEU A 107 -10.73 -3.71 -7.43
C LEU A 107 -12.03 -3.32 -8.15
N PRO A 108 -11.93 -2.75 -9.37
CA PRO A 108 -13.12 -2.43 -10.16
C PRO A 108 -14.02 -3.67 -10.34
N PRO A 109 -15.34 -3.57 -10.05
CA PRO A 109 -16.23 -4.70 -10.22
C PRO A 109 -16.48 -5.00 -11.72
N PRO A 110 -16.97 -6.22 -12.06
CA PRO A 110 -17.26 -6.62 -13.44
C PRO A 110 -18.31 -5.75 -14.16
N SER A 111 -19.06 -4.92 -13.42
CA SER A 111 -19.99 -3.94 -13.99
C SER A 111 -19.29 -2.71 -14.60
N THR A 112 -17.99 -2.52 -14.35
CA THR A 112 -17.17 -1.48 -14.98
C THR A 112 -16.56 -1.96 -16.29
N LEU A 113 -15.94 -1.05 -17.05
CA LEU A 113 -15.23 -1.40 -18.27
C LEU A 113 -13.85 -2.04 -18.02
N PHE A 114 -13.41 -2.10 -16.76
CA PHE A 114 -12.12 -2.69 -16.43
C PHE A 114 -12.19 -4.22 -16.45
N LYS A 115 -11.22 -4.83 -17.10
CA LYS A 115 -10.89 -6.25 -16.90
C LYS A 115 -9.68 -6.34 -15.98
N VAL A 116 -9.76 -7.25 -15.01
CA VAL A 116 -8.71 -7.49 -14.03
C VAL A 116 -8.20 -8.92 -14.20
N SER A 117 -6.87 -9.09 -14.27
CA SER A 117 -6.21 -10.39 -14.16
C SER A 117 -5.16 -10.37 -13.06
N GLU A 118 -4.92 -11.52 -12.42
CA GLU A 118 -4.00 -11.67 -11.29
C GLU A 118 -2.74 -12.45 -11.70
N GLU A 119 -1.56 -11.97 -11.31
CA GLU A 119 -0.28 -12.68 -11.43
C GLU A 119 0.37 -12.79 -10.04
N THR A 120 0.70 -13.99 -9.59
CA THR A 120 1.45 -14.20 -8.33
C THR A 120 2.93 -13.89 -8.53
N MET A 121 3.49 -13.07 -7.63
CA MET A 121 4.92 -12.77 -7.62
C MET A 121 5.71 -13.87 -6.92
N ASN A 122 6.52 -14.61 -7.67
CA ASN A 122 7.32 -15.73 -7.15
C ASN A 122 8.83 -15.59 -7.45
N ARG A 123 9.32 -14.37 -7.72
CA ARG A 123 10.71 -14.14 -8.15
C ARG A 123 11.70 -13.93 -7.01
N ASP A 124 11.24 -13.45 -5.86
CA ASP A 124 12.07 -13.15 -4.69
C ASP A 124 11.61 -14.01 -3.51
N PRO A 125 12.48 -14.83 -2.88
CA PRO A 125 12.09 -15.64 -1.73
C PRO A 125 11.67 -14.82 -0.50
N ASP A 126 12.08 -13.56 -0.40
CA ASP A 126 11.80 -12.67 0.73
C ASP A 126 10.59 -11.75 0.51
N VAL A 127 9.97 -11.82 -0.67
CA VAL A 127 8.79 -11.04 -1.03
C VAL A 127 7.72 -11.95 -1.62
N THR A 128 6.54 -11.96 -1.03
CA THR A 128 5.35 -12.54 -1.64
C THR A 128 4.46 -11.42 -2.16
N GLY A 129 3.70 -11.65 -3.22
CA GLY A 129 2.86 -10.59 -3.75
C GLY A 129 1.92 -11.04 -4.85
N THR A 130 1.09 -10.10 -5.27
CA THR A 130 0.16 -10.27 -6.39
C THR A 130 0.12 -8.99 -7.19
N VAL A 131 0.26 -9.13 -8.51
CA VAL A 131 0.02 -8.07 -9.46
C VAL A 131 -1.40 -8.21 -9.98
N TYR A 132 -2.18 -7.14 -9.87
CA TYR A 132 -3.48 -7.00 -10.49
C TYR A 132 -3.31 -6.13 -11.74
N HIS A 133 -3.45 -6.74 -12.92
CA HIS A 133 -3.40 -6.03 -14.18
C HIS A 133 -4.77 -5.47 -14.51
N LEU A 134 -4.90 -4.15 -14.50
CA LEU A 134 -6.12 -3.45 -14.88
C LEU A 134 -6.00 -3.05 -16.35
N THR A 135 -6.96 -3.52 -17.15
CA THR A 135 -7.02 -3.23 -18.59
C THR A 135 -8.38 -2.65 -18.95
N LEU A 136 -8.37 -1.71 -19.89
CA LEU A 136 -9.56 -1.23 -20.58
C LEU A 136 -9.75 -2.04 -21.87
N PRO A 137 -10.92 -1.99 -22.53
CA PRO A 137 -11.19 -2.82 -23.70
C PRO A 137 -10.16 -2.71 -24.84
N THR A 138 -9.48 -1.56 -24.95
CA THR A 138 -8.55 -1.25 -26.04
C THR A 138 -7.10 -1.08 -25.63
N ARG A 139 -6.79 -1.06 -24.31
CA ARG A 139 -5.43 -0.79 -23.84
C ARG A 139 -5.18 -1.24 -22.40
N PRO A 140 -3.93 -1.55 -22.03
CA PRO A 140 -3.50 -1.53 -20.64
C PRO A 140 -3.84 -0.20 -19.96
N PHE A 141 -4.09 -0.24 -18.65
CA PHE A 141 -4.36 0.97 -17.87
C PHE A 141 -3.35 1.13 -16.73
N ALA A 142 -3.31 0.16 -15.83
CA ALA A 142 -2.41 0.20 -14.68
C ALA A 142 -2.16 -1.20 -14.14
N ASP A 143 -1.02 -1.39 -13.52
CA ASP A 143 -0.77 -2.53 -12.64
C ASP A 143 -0.88 -2.04 -11.20
N TRP A 144 -1.67 -2.74 -10.39
CA TRP A 144 -1.64 -2.60 -8.93
C TRP A 144 -0.83 -3.75 -8.36
N ILE A 145 0.15 -3.46 -7.52
CA ILE A 145 1.09 -4.45 -7.02
C ILE A 145 0.99 -4.48 -5.51
N PHE A 146 0.54 -5.60 -4.97
CA PHE A 146 0.65 -5.89 -3.53
C PHE A 146 1.93 -6.67 -3.28
N SER A 147 2.78 -6.18 -2.39
CA SER A 147 4.02 -6.84 -1.97
C SER A 147 4.08 -6.93 -0.45
N ALA A 148 4.40 -8.11 0.06
CA ALA A 148 4.55 -8.43 1.46
C ALA A 148 5.98 -8.94 1.72
N TYR A 149 6.68 -8.25 2.61
CA TYR A 149 8.09 -8.54 2.93
C TYR A 149 8.18 -9.43 4.16
N LYS A 150 9.00 -10.48 4.07
CA LYS A 150 9.25 -11.41 5.19
C LYS A 150 10.27 -10.87 6.20
N ARG A 151 11.18 -10.02 5.74
CA ARG A 151 12.25 -9.47 6.59
C ARG A 151 11.70 -8.40 7.54
N PRO A 152 12.18 -8.33 8.79
CA PRO A 152 11.81 -7.28 9.72
C PRO A 152 12.17 -5.90 9.15
N GLY A 153 11.27 -4.94 9.31
CA GLY A 153 11.46 -3.57 8.88
C GLY A 153 10.35 -2.67 9.39
N LYS A 154 10.55 -1.35 9.27
CA LYS A 154 9.52 -0.36 9.64
C LYS A 154 8.23 -0.61 8.86
N TYR A 155 8.34 -1.00 7.60
CA TYR A 155 7.24 -1.37 6.72
C TYR A 155 7.42 -2.83 6.30
N ASN A 156 6.33 -3.59 6.29
CA ASN A 156 6.32 -4.98 5.83
C ASN A 156 5.35 -5.20 4.66
N ILE A 157 4.70 -4.14 4.18
CA ILE A 157 3.89 -4.13 2.97
C ILE A 157 4.28 -2.94 2.07
N ALA A 158 4.19 -3.14 0.76
CA ALA A 158 4.09 -2.10 -0.24
C ALA A 158 2.86 -2.34 -1.14
N ILE A 159 2.04 -1.31 -1.33
CA ILE A 159 0.96 -1.27 -2.33
C ILE A 159 1.36 -0.25 -3.38
N SER A 160 1.61 -0.70 -4.61
CA SER A 160 2.07 0.16 -5.70
C SER A 160 1.08 0.24 -6.83
N MET A 161 1.08 1.37 -7.54
CA MET A 161 0.41 1.54 -8.82
C MET A 161 1.42 1.99 -9.85
N GLN A 162 1.46 1.30 -10.98
CA GLN A 162 2.22 1.71 -12.16
C GLN A 162 1.26 1.89 -13.33
N LEU A 163 1.23 3.09 -13.93
CA LEU A 163 0.48 3.29 -15.16
C LEU A 163 1.14 2.55 -16.34
N ARG A 164 0.31 2.11 -17.29
CA ARG A 164 0.71 1.26 -18.43
C ARG A 164 0.30 1.83 -19.77
#